data_AF-A0A382IUQ5-F1
#
_entry.id   AF-A0A382IUQ5-F1
#
_cell.length_a   1.000
_cell.length_b   1.000
_cell.length_c   1.000
_cell.angle_alpha   90.00
_cell.angle_beta   90.00
_cell.angle_gamma   90.00
#
_symmetry.space_group_name_H-M   'P 1'
#
loop_
_entity.id
_entity.type
_entity.pdbx_description
1 polymer ?
#
loop_
_entity_poly.entity_id
_entity_poly.type
_entity_poly.pdbx_seq_one_letter_code
_entity_poly.pdbx_strand_id
1 'polypeptide(L)'
;MDVKTWTYIIVGLSFALYIGIAIWSKATSTKEFYVAGGNVSPISNGMATAADWMSAASFISMAGMIAFGGYGGSVFLMGWTGGYVLLALMLAPYMRKYGKFTVPEFIGERFYSRTARIVAVICLIIVSVTYVIGQMKGVGVAFSRFLETDYNTG
;
A
#
# COMPACT_ATOMS: atom_id res chain seq x y z
N MET A 1 27.59 18.82 -10.66
CA MET A 1 26.30 18.25 -11.12
C MET A 1 25.20 19.04 -10.45
N ASP A 2 24.19 19.47 -11.21
CA ASP A 2 23.07 20.24 -10.67
C ASP A 2 22.11 19.36 -9.87
N VAL A 3 21.34 19.96 -8.96
CA VAL A 3 20.36 19.27 -8.10
C VAL A 3 19.36 18.48 -8.96
N LYS A 4 18.89 19.06 -10.06
CA LYS A 4 17.98 18.37 -10.99
C LYS A 4 18.57 17.10 -11.60
N THR A 5 19.87 17.14 -11.92
CA THR A 5 20.60 15.97 -12.44
C THR A 5 20.68 14.86 -11.38
N TRP A 6 20.98 15.23 -10.13
CA TRP A 6 20.97 14.27 -9.02
C TRP A 6 19.59 13.65 -8.79
N THR A 7 18.52 14.45 -8.84
CA THR A 7 17.15 13.94 -8.70
C THR A 7 16.84 12.89 -9.75
N TYR A 8 17.11 13.16 -11.03
CA TYR A 8 16.86 12.19 -12.10
C TYR A 8 17.68 10.91 -11.94
N ILE A 9 18.94 11.02 -11.53
CA ILE A 9 19.78 9.84 -11.30
C ILE A 9 19.24 8.99 -10.15
N ILE A 10 18.94 9.59 -9.01
CA ILE A 10 18.47 8.86 -7.82
C ILE A 10 17.11 8.21 -8.10
N VAL A 11 16.18 8.95 -8.69
CA VAL A 11 14.86 8.43 -9.05
C VAL A 11 15.00 7.31 -10.09
N GLY A 12 15.74 7.55 -11.17
CA GLY A 12 15.98 6.57 -12.22
C GLY A 12 16.62 5.28 -11.71
N LEU A 13 17.66 5.39 -10.87
CA LEU A 13 18.31 4.24 -10.24
C LEU A 13 17.36 3.48 -9.30
N SER A 14 16.50 4.20 -8.56
CA SER A 14 15.50 3.57 -7.69
C SER A 14 14.50 2.75 -8.50
N PHE A 15 13.94 3.33 -9.57
CA PHE A 15 13.06 2.60 -10.49
C PHE A 15 13.77 1.41 -11.14
N ALA A 16 14.99 1.59 -11.65
CA ALA A 16 15.77 0.53 -12.27
C ALA A 16 16.05 -0.63 -11.29
N LEU A 17 16.38 -0.31 -10.03
CA LEU A 17 16.57 -1.30 -8.97
C LEU A 17 15.29 -2.10 -8.72
N TYR A 18 14.15 -1.43 -8.51
CA TYR A 18 12.88 -2.12 -8.25
C TYR A 18 12.42 -2.96 -9.45
N ILE A 19 12.56 -2.45 -10.67
CA ILE A 19 12.25 -3.21 -11.90
C ILE A 19 13.19 -4.41 -12.04
N GLY A 20 14.49 -4.23 -11.78
CA GLY A 20 15.48 -5.31 -11.79
C GLY A 20 15.14 -6.42 -10.79
N ILE A 21 14.78 -6.04 -9.56
CA ILE A 21 14.31 -6.99 -8.54
C ILE A 21 13.04 -7.70 -9.02
N ALA A 22 12.04 -6.97 -9.54
CA ALA A 22 10.79 -7.56 -10.01
C ALA A 22 10.99 -8.57 -11.15
N ILE A 23 11.95 -8.34 -12.05
CA ILE A 23 12.30 -9.28 -13.12
C ILE A 23 13.04 -10.51 -12.56
N TRP A 24 13.91 -10.32 -11.58
CA TRP A 24 14.68 -11.40 -10.96
C TRP A 24 13.83 -12.30 -10.04
N SER A 25 12.88 -11.72 -9.32
CA SER A 25 12.06 -12.40 -8.31
C SER A 25 10.67 -12.80 -8.82
N LYS A 26 10.55 -13.22 -10.08
CA LYS A 26 9.26 -13.62 -10.66
C LYS A 26 8.70 -14.84 -9.94
N ALA A 27 7.47 -14.72 -9.44
CA ALA A 27 6.75 -15.84 -8.85
C ALA A 27 6.30 -16.84 -9.93
N THR A 28 6.41 -18.13 -9.63
CA THR A 28 6.00 -19.22 -10.53
C THR A 28 4.69 -19.88 -10.10
N SER A 29 4.23 -19.62 -8.88
CA SER A 29 2.97 -20.15 -8.35
C SER A 29 2.18 -19.11 -7.54
N THR A 30 0.88 -19.38 -7.34
CA THR A 30 -0.01 -18.56 -6.50
C THR A 30 0.50 -18.42 -5.07
N LYS A 31 1.06 -19.48 -4.50
CA LYS A 31 1.62 -19.46 -3.13
C LYS A 31 2.89 -18.61 -3.04
N GLU A 32 3.74 -18.66 -4.06
CA GLU A 32 4.89 -17.75 -4.16
C GLU A 32 4.45 -16.31 -4.34
N PHE A 33 3.42 -16.07 -5.16
CA PHE A 33 2.91 -14.73 -5.41
C PHE A 33 2.29 -14.08 -4.16
N TYR A 34 1.45 -14.80 -3.41
CA TYR A 34 0.73 -14.22 -2.27
C TYR A 34 1.47 -14.27 -0.94
N VAL A 35 2.31 -15.28 -0.70
CA VAL A 35 2.99 -15.46 0.60
C VAL A 35 4.48 -15.71 0.48
N ALA A 36 5.09 -15.52 -0.71
CA ALA A 36 6.51 -15.75 -0.95
C ALA A 36 6.98 -17.14 -0.46
N GLY A 37 6.11 -18.16 -0.64
CA GLY A 37 6.36 -19.53 -0.21
C GLY A 37 6.32 -19.75 1.32
N GLY A 38 6.11 -18.71 2.12
CA GLY A 38 6.20 -18.74 3.59
C GLY A 38 7.61 -18.53 4.14
N ASN A 39 8.57 -18.13 3.29
CA ASN A 39 10.00 -18.05 3.65
C ASN A 39 10.46 -16.67 4.13
N VAL A 40 9.55 -15.70 4.28
CA VAL A 40 9.89 -14.33 4.68
C VAL A 40 9.95 -14.23 6.20
N SER A 41 11.06 -13.71 6.72
CA SER A 41 11.23 -13.44 8.15
C SER A 41 10.11 -12.55 8.69
N PRO A 42 9.56 -12.79 9.90
CA PRO A 42 8.53 -11.95 10.49
C PRO A 42 8.92 -10.47 10.58
N ILE A 43 10.19 -10.16 10.86
CA ILE A 43 10.68 -8.78 10.94
C ILE A 43 10.66 -8.13 9.55
N SER A 44 11.18 -8.82 8.52
CA SER A 44 11.16 -8.33 7.14
C SER A 44 9.73 -8.13 6.63
N ASN A 45 8.83 -9.07 6.94
CA ASN A 45 7.42 -8.94 6.60
C ASN A 45 6.77 -7.74 7.32
N GLY A 46 7.07 -7.55 8.61
CA GLY A 46 6.60 -6.40 9.37
C GLY A 46 7.11 -5.06 8.83
N MET A 47 8.39 -4.99 8.42
CA MET A 47 8.96 -3.81 7.77
C MET A 47 8.30 -3.54 6.41
N ALA A 48 8.06 -4.58 5.60
CA ALA A 48 7.36 -4.42 4.32
C ALA A 48 5.92 -3.91 4.52
N THR A 49 5.21 -4.45 5.51
CA THR A 49 3.88 -4.00 5.95
C THR A 49 3.91 -2.53 6.41
N ALA A 50 4.90 -2.13 7.21
CA ALA A 50 5.07 -0.74 7.61
C ALA A 50 5.42 0.20 6.44
N ALA A 51 6.21 -0.27 5.48
CA ALA A 51 6.55 0.49 4.28
C ALA A 51 5.33 0.70 3.38
N ASP A 52 4.46 -0.30 3.22
CA ASP A 52 3.19 -0.16 2.50
C ASP A 52 2.24 0.86 3.17
N TRP A 53 2.30 0.94 4.51
CA TRP A 53 1.58 1.97 5.26
C TRP A 53 2.12 3.40 4.99
N MET A 54 3.38 3.55 4.59
CA MET A 54 4.00 4.82 4.17
C MET A 54 3.65 5.16 2.72
N SER A 55 2.51 5.80 2.52
CA SER A 55 2.00 6.15 1.19
C SER A 55 1.87 7.67 0.98
N ALA A 56 1.59 8.11 -0.24
CA ALA A 56 1.35 9.54 -0.52
C ALA A 56 0.13 10.07 0.27
N ALA A 57 -0.90 9.23 0.44
CA ALA A 57 -2.01 9.55 1.33
C ALA A 57 -1.53 9.79 2.77
N SER A 58 -0.65 8.94 3.30
CA SER A 58 -0.12 9.06 4.66
C SER A 58 0.77 10.31 4.81
N PHE A 59 1.68 10.56 3.86
CA PHE A 59 2.62 11.67 3.96
C PHE A 59 1.96 13.04 3.70
N ILE A 60 1.28 13.18 2.57
CA ILE A 60 0.73 14.46 2.12
C ILE A 60 -0.52 14.82 2.92
N SER A 61 -1.42 13.86 3.15
CA SER A 61 -2.68 14.16 3.86
C SER A 61 -2.44 14.46 5.33
N MET A 62 -1.49 13.78 6.00
CA MET A 62 -1.17 14.09 7.40
C MET A 62 -0.49 15.46 7.52
N ALA A 63 0.45 15.78 6.65
CA ALA A 63 1.07 17.10 6.62
C ALA A 63 0.02 18.20 6.43
N GLY A 64 -0.91 18.02 5.48
CA GLY A 64 -2.02 18.96 5.26
C GLY A 64 -2.95 19.05 6.47
N MET A 65 -3.40 17.92 7.01
CA MET A 65 -4.33 17.89 8.15
C MET A 65 -3.73 18.57 9.38
N ILE A 66 -2.45 18.36 9.68
CA ILE A 66 -1.77 19.01 10.81
C ILE A 66 -1.52 20.49 10.52
N ALA A 67 -1.14 20.86 9.29
CA ALA A 67 -0.92 22.25 8.93
C ALA A 67 -2.19 23.11 9.07
N PHE A 68 -3.37 22.57 8.73
CA PHE A 68 -4.64 23.29 8.82
C PHE A 68 -5.39 23.07 10.15
N GLY A 69 -5.30 21.89 10.73
CA GLY A 69 -6.03 21.48 11.95
C GLY A 69 -5.20 21.50 13.24
N GLY A 70 -3.91 21.84 13.16
CA GLY A 70 -2.99 21.86 14.29
C GLY A 70 -2.85 20.50 14.98
N TYR A 71 -2.57 20.53 16.28
CA TYR A 71 -2.39 19.31 17.09
C TYR A 71 -3.62 18.39 17.06
N GLY A 72 -4.83 18.93 16.87
CA GLY A 72 -6.05 18.12 16.78
C GLY A 72 -6.02 17.10 15.63
N GLY A 73 -5.31 17.41 14.53
CA GLY A 73 -5.12 16.48 13.41
C GLY A 73 -4.28 15.24 13.77
N SER A 74 -3.47 15.31 14.83
CA SER A 74 -2.62 14.18 15.27
C SER A 74 -3.43 13.00 15.83
N VAL A 75 -4.67 13.23 16.29
CA VAL A 75 -5.57 12.16 16.76
C VAL A 75 -5.91 11.20 15.63
N PHE A 76 -6.00 11.70 14.39
CA PHE A 76 -6.23 10.86 13.22
C PHE A 76 -5.08 9.86 13.00
N LEU A 77 -3.85 10.25 13.29
CA LEU A 77 -2.68 9.36 13.22
C LEU A 77 -2.82 8.19 14.18
N MET A 78 -3.23 8.46 15.43
CA MET A 78 -3.41 7.44 16.46
C MET A 78 -4.54 6.48 16.10
N GLY A 79 -5.69 7.00 15.67
CA GLY A 79 -6.82 6.18 15.26
C GLY A 79 -6.51 5.31 14.04
N TRP A 80 -5.85 5.90 13.04
CA TRP A 80 -5.48 5.19 11.81
C TRP A 80 -4.45 4.10 12.07
N THR A 81 -3.34 4.43 12.75
CA THR A 81 -2.28 3.46 13.07
C THR A 81 -2.79 2.36 13.99
N GLY A 82 -3.57 2.73 15.02
CA GLY A 82 -4.19 1.78 15.93
C GLY A 82 -5.15 0.83 15.19
N GLY A 83 -5.99 1.36 14.29
CA GLY A 83 -6.88 0.56 13.46
C GLY A 83 -6.12 -0.43 12.57
N TYR A 84 -4.99 -0.01 12.00
CA TYR A 84 -4.12 -0.88 11.20
C TYR A 84 -3.55 -2.05 12.01
N VAL A 85 -3.04 -1.77 13.21
CA VAL A 85 -2.53 -2.80 14.14
C VAL A 85 -3.64 -3.77 14.55
N LEU A 86 -4.83 -3.25 14.89
CA LEU A 86 -5.98 -4.08 15.24
C LEU A 86 -6.38 -4.99 14.07
N LEU A 87 -6.45 -4.45 12.85
CA LEU A 87 -6.71 -5.26 11.65
C LEU A 87 -5.66 -6.36 11.46
N ALA A 88 -4.37 -6.02 11.58
CA ALA A 88 -3.29 -6.99 11.45
C ALA A 88 -3.38 -8.11 12.50
N LEU A 89 -3.68 -7.77 13.76
CA LEU A 89 -3.80 -8.75 14.85
C LEU A 89 -5.09 -9.55 14.80
N MET A 90 -6.20 -8.95 14.37
CA MET A 90 -7.49 -9.61 14.38
C MET A 90 -7.78 -10.36 13.09
N LEU A 91 -7.42 -9.86 11.92
CA LEU A 91 -7.77 -10.47 10.64
C LEU A 91 -6.71 -11.47 10.15
N ALA A 92 -5.42 -11.15 10.29
CA ALA A 92 -4.35 -11.99 9.73
C ALA A 92 -4.32 -13.42 10.32
N PRO A 93 -4.55 -13.65 11.62
CA PRO A 93 -4.60 -15.01 12.16
C PRO A 93 -5.73 -15.86 11.58
N TYR A 94 -6.91 -15.27 11.34
CA TYR A 94 -8.03 -15.99 10.74
C TYR A 94 -7.77 -16.32 9.27
N MET A 95 -7.23 -15.37 8.49
CA MET A 95 -6.88 -15.66 7.10
C MET A 95 -5.84 -16.79 6.99
N ARG A 96 -4.84 -16.81 7.88
CA ARG A 96 -3.86 -17.90 7.98
C ARG A 96 -4.51 -19.23 8.34
N LYS A 97 -5.42 -19.24 9.33
CA LYS A 97 -6.14 -20.45 9.77
C LYS A 97 -7.04 -21.03 8.67
N TYR A 98 -7.68 -20.19 7.87
CA TYR A 98 -8.54 -20.60 6.75
C TYR A 98 -7.75 -20.92 5.47
N GLY A 99 -6.43 -20.67 5.44
CA GLY A 99 -5.58 -20.92 4.28
C GLY A 99 -5.93 -20.10 3.04
N LYS A 100 -6.60 -18.95 3.23
CA LYS A 100 -7.06 -18.09 2.12
C LYS A 100 -6.16 -16.88 1.96
N PHE A 101 -5.93 -16.48 0.72
CA PHE A 101 -5.02 -15.37 0.38
C PHE A 101 -5.73 -14.02 0.30
N THR A 102 -7.05 -13.98 0.09
CA THR A 102 -7.81 -12.74 -0.11
C THR A 102 -8.97 -12.59 0.86
N VAL A 103 -9.28 -11.35 1.25
CA VAL A 103 -10.40 -11.03 2.16
C VAL A 103 -11.76 -11.44 1.58
N PRO A 104 -12.09 -11.19 0.29
CA PRO A 104 -13.38 -11.60 -0.25
C PRO A 104 -13.57 -13.12 -0.28
N GLU A 105 -12.49 -13.87 -0.55
CA GLU A 105 -12.53 -15.32 -0.47
C GLU A 105 -12.75 -15.80 0.97
N PHE A 106 -12.05 -15.22 1.94
CA PHE A 106 -12.29 -15.49 3.35
C PHE A 106 -13.75 -15.23 3.76
N ILE A 107 -14.35 -14.11 3.34
CA ILE A 107 -15.76 -13.79 3.64
C ILE A 107 -16.70 -14.81 3.02
N GLY A 108 -16.50 -15.16 1.74
CA GLY A 108 -17.34 -16.14 1.04
C GLY A 108 -17.37 -17.49 1.74
N GLU A 109 -16.21 -17.94 2.21
CA GLU A 109 -16.02 -19.22 2.88
C GLU A 109 -16.53 -19.19 4.33
N ARG A 110 -16.25 -18.09 5.05
CA ARG A 110 -16.68 -17.91 6.44
C ARG A 110 -18.20 -17.95 6.60
N PHE A 111 -18.93 -17.47 5.60
CA PHE A 111 -20.39 -17.40 5.59
C PHE A 111 -21.05 -18.38 4.60
N TYR A 112 -20.28 -19.25 3.95
CA TYR A 112 -20.76 -20.19 2.92
C TYR A 112 -21.65 -19.52 1.85
N SER A 113 -21.33 -18.29 1.47
CA SER A 113 -22.20 -17.43 0.65
C SER A 113 -21.46 -16.81 -0.52
N ARG A 114 -21.88 -17.18 -1.74
CA ARG A 114 -21.38 -16.57 -2.97
C ARG A 114 -21.75 -15.09 -3.07
N THR A 115 -22.93 -14.71 -2.58
CA THR A 115 -23.38 -13.31 -2.56
C THR A 115 -22.48 -12.48 -1.66
N ALA A 116 -22.14 -12.98 -0.45
CA ALA A 116 -21.24 -12.27 0.47
C ALA A 116 -19.85 -12.07 -0.15
N ARG A 117 -19.32 -13.07 -0.86
CA ARG A 117 -18.07 -12.93 -1.62
C ARG A 117 -18.15 -11.84 -2.69
N ILE A 118 -19.22 -11.81 -3.48
CA ILE A 118 -19.39 -10.81 -4.56
C ILE A 118 -19.46 -9.40 -3.98
N VAL A 119 -20.24 -9.20 -2.90
CA VAL A 119 -20.32 -7.91 -2.20
C VAL A 119 -18.94 -7.50 -1.71
N ALA A 120 -18.19 -8.41 -1.07
CA ALA A 120 -16.84 -8.12 -0.62
C ALA A 120 -15.87 -7.76 -1.76
N VAL A 121 -15.98 -8.40 -2.93
CA VAL A 121 -15.21 -8.04 -4.13
C VAL A 121 -15.55 -6.63 -4.61
N ILE A 122 -16.84 -6.27 -4.67
CA ILE A 122 -17.27 -4.94 -5.08
C ILE A 122 -16.73 -3.88 -4.11
N CYS A 123 -16.86 -4.11 -2.80
CA CYS A 123 -16.30 -3.22 -1.78
C CYS A 123 -14.78 -3.08 -1.94
N LEU A 124 -14.06 -4.18 -2.15
CA LEU A 124 -12.62 -4.17 -2.36
C LEU A 124 -12.25 -3.30 -3.56
N ILE A 125 -12.92 -3.47 -4.71
CA ILE A 125 -12.66 -2.69 -5.92
C ILE A 125 -12.90 -1.20 -5.68
N ILE A 126 -14.03 -0.83 -5.07
CA ILE A 126 -14.37 0.58 -4.80
C ILE A 126 -13.29 1.23 -3.91
N VAL A 127 -12.91 0.56 -2.83
CA VAL A 127 -11.88 1.05 -1.90
C VAL A 127 -10.53 1.16 -2.60
N SER A 128 -10.11 0.13 -3.35
CA SER A 128 -8.84 0.12 -4.08
C SER A 128 -8.77 1.21 -5.14
N VAL A 129 -9.81 1.39 -5.95
CA VAL A 129 -9.84 2.44 -6.98
C VAL A 129 -9.77 3.83 -6.35
N THR A 130 -10.58 4.08 -5.31
CA THR A 130 -10.56 5.35 -4.58
C THR A 130 -9.16 5.64 -4.02
N TYR A 131 -8.52 4.62 -3.45
CA TYR A 131 -7.18 4.74 -2.92
C TYR A 131 -6.15 5.04 -4.01
N VAL A 132 -6.17 4.31 -5.13
CA VAL A 132 -5.25 4.52 -6.26
C VAL A 132 -5.39 5.92 -6.83
N ILE A 133 -6.60 6.45 -6.99
CA ILE A 133 -6.83 7.84 -7.46
C ILE A 133 -6.12 8.83 -6.53
N GLY A 134 -6.25 8.66 -5.21
CA GLY A 134 -5.56 9.49 -4.22
C GLY A 134 -4.04 9.39 -4.31
N GLN A 135 -3.50 8.19 -4.49
CA GLN A 135 -2.06 7.97 -4.65
C GLN A 135 -1.52 8.62 -5.92
N MET A 136 -2.21 8.46 -7.06
CA MET A 136 -1.78 9.06 -8.33
C MET A 136 -1.77 10.59 -8.26
N LYS A 137 -2.75 11.20 -7.60
CA LYS A 137 -2.73 12.64 -7.32
C LYS A 137 -1.53 13.05 -6.47
N GLY A 138 -1.18 12.25 -5.46
CA GLY A 138 0.00 12.47 -4.64
C GLY A 138 1.31 12.36 -5.44
N VAL A 139 1.41 11.39 -6.34
CA VAL A 139 2.54 11.21 -7.25
C VAL A 139 2.68 12.42 -8.19
N GLY A 140 1.59 12.89 -8.81
CA GLY A 140 1.63 14.07 -9.68
C GLY A 140 2.09 15.34 -8.95
N VAL A 141 1.70 15.53 -7.68
CA VAL A 141 2.24 16.61 -6.84
C VAL A 141 3.74 16.43 -6.60
N ALA A 142 4.20 15.22 -6.27
CA ALA A 142 5.62 14.98 -6.04
C ALA A 142 6.44 15.18 -7.32
N PHE A 143 6.00 14.61 -8.45
CA PHE A 143 6.71 14.68 -9.73
C PHE A 143 6.78 16.10 -10.27
N SER A 144 5.66 16.84 -10.24
CA SER A 144 5.67 18.24 -10.67
C SER A 144 6.61 19.12 -9.84
N ARG A 145 6.80 18.80 -8.55
CA ARG A 145 7.69 19.55 -7.66
C ARG A 145 9.16 19.17 -7.79
N PHE A 146 9.47 17.88 -7.92
CA PHE A 146 10.85 17.39 -7.88
C PHE A 146 11.46 17.11 -9.26
N LEU A 147 10.63 16.74 -10.24
CA LEU A 147 11.05 16.46 -11.63
C LEU A 147 10.77 17.63 -12.56
N GLU A 148 10.09 18.67 -12.08
CA GLU A 148 9.67 19.87 -12.84
C GLU A 148 8.88 19.51 -14.10
N THR A 149 8.07 18.45 -14.03
CA THR A 149 7.17 18.02 -15.10
C THR A 149 5.78 18.61 -14.91
N ASP A 150 4.99 18.71 -15.98
CA ASP A 150 3.59 19.14 -15.86
C ASP A 150 2.81 18.15 -14.99
N TYR A 151 1.89 18.65 -14.16
CA TYR A 151 1.07 17.83 -13.27
C TYR A 151 0.20 16.82 -14.03
N ASN A 152 -0.20 17.10 -15.28
CA ASN A 152 -0.97 16.14 -16.07
C ASN A 152 -0.09 15.07 -16.74
N THR A 153 1.22 15.29 -16.79
CA THR A 153 2.20 14.31 -17.30
C THR A 153 2.75 13.44 -16.16
N GLY A 154 2.60 13.87 -14.91
CA GLY A 154 3.08 13.21 -13.69
C GLY A 154 1.99 12.53 -12.88
#